data_AF-A0A2E1SK15-F1
#
_entry.id   AF-A0A2E1SK15-F1
#
_cell.length_a   1.000
_cell.length_b   1.000
_cell.length_c   1.000
_cell.angle_alpha   90.00
_cell.angle_beta   90.00
_cell.angle_gamma   90.00
#
_symmetry.space_group_name_H-M   'P 1'
#
loop_
_entity.id
_entity.type
_entity.pdbx_description
1 polymer ?
#
loop_
_entity_poly.entity_id
_entity_poly.type
_entity_poly.pdbx_seq_one_letter_code
_entity_poly.pdbx_strand_id
1 'polypeptide(L)'
;MRLSKIISVALHPIFMPLITLQLTLFLIPEIQFIINPYLTFITVSVVISTIIFPLILILIFIKMGRVKSLEMDNYKERSSPLIYCSLSMFIGYQFVDAFLTFTPILKAEFLGAIIIISVASFISKFWKISLHMLAIGGLTGALIGLHFLYGGLSSFVIVAILLAGVLGISRINENAHNYSQIYTGFLIGVSIELATILLF
;
A
#
# COMPACT_ATOMS: atom_id res chain seq x y z
N MET A 1 17.98 17.09 6.60
CA MET A 1 17.34 16.34 5.49
C MET A 1 16.47 17.29 4.70
N ARG A 2 16.41 17.18 3.37
CA ARG A 2 15.45 17.97 2.57
C ARG A 2 14.03 17.57 2.96
N LEU A 3 13.09 18.52 3.01
CA LEU A 3 11.69 18.28 3.40
C LEU A 3 11.03 17.17 2.56
N SER A 4 11.37 17.10 1.27
CA SER A 4 10.95 16.03 0.35
C SER A 4 11.23 14.64 0.94
N LYS A 5 12.43 14.45 1.51
CA LYS A 5 12.90 13.14 1.95
C LYS A 5 12.18 12.69 3.21
N ILE A 6 11.86 13.64 4.09
CA ILE A 6 11.06 13.39 5.29
C ILE A 6 9.66 12.93 4.87
N ILE A 7 9.03 13.64 3.93
CA ILE A 7 7.69 13.30 3.42
C ILE A 7 7.69 11.89 2.81
N SER A 8 8.69 11.57 1.97
CA SER A 8 8.76 10.26 1.33
C SER A 8 9.01 9.11 2.31
N VAL A 9 9.80 9.34 3.36
CA VAL A 9 10.01 8.33 4.41
C VAL A 9 8.76 8.16 5.26
N ALA A 10 8.07 9.24 5.63
CA ALA A 10 6.85 9.18 6.42
C ALA A 10 5.70 8.49 5.67
N LEU A 11 5.58 8.75 4.37
CA LEU A 11 4.56 8.17 3.49
C LEU A 11 5.14 7.03 2.64
N HIS A 12 6.07 6.26 3.20
CA HIS A 12 6.71 5.17 2.48
C HIS A 12 5.70 4.03 2.19
N PRO A 13 5.74 3.41 1.00
CA PRO A 13 4.78 2.37 0.58
C PRO A 13 4.61 1.24 1.60
N ILE A 14 5.69 0.88 2.28
CA ILE A 14 5.73 -0.24 3.22
C ILE A 14 4.79 -0.05 4.41
N PHE A 15 4.51 1.19 4.79
CA PHE A 15 3.62 1.50 5.91
C PHE A 15 2.17 1.65 5.49
N MET A 16 1.88 1.79 4.19
CA MET A 16 0.55 2.15 3.71
C MET A 16 -0.52 1.12 4.05
N PRO A 17 -0.31 -0.21 3.90
CA PRO A 17 -1.33 -1.18 4.31
C PRO A 17 -1.68 -1.09 5.81
N LEU A 18 -0.69 -0.86 6.67
CA LEU A 18 -0.91 -0.69 8.10
C LEU A 18 -1.66 0.63 8.39
N ILE A 19 -1.27 1.73 7.73
CA ILE A 19 -1.93 3.03 7.87
C ILE A 19 -3.40 2.93 7.43
N THR A 20 -3.68 2.30 6.28
CA THR A 20 -5.05 2.09 5.78
C THR A 20 -5.86 1.28 6.79
N LEU A 21 -5.36 0.13 7.24
CA LEU A 21 -6.03 -0.69 8.26
C LEU A 21 -6.40 0.12 9.51
N GLN A 22 -5.42 0.84 10.08
CA GLN A 22 -5.67 1.60 11.32
C GLN A 22 -6.63 2.75 11.10
N LEU A 23 -6.59 3.42 9.93
CA LEU A 23 -7.56 4.44 9.57
C LEU A 23 -8.96 3.84 9.43
N THR A 24 -9.12 2.71 8.76
CA THR A 24 -10.42 2.05 8.61
C THR A 24 -11.02 1.66 9.95
N LEU A 25 -10.21 1.09 10.86
CA LEU A 25 -10.65 0.76 12.22
C LEU A 25 -11.04 1.98 13.04
N PHE A 26 -10.32 3.09 12.89
CA PHE A 26 -10.62 4.35 13.58
C PHE A 26 -11.90 5.01 13.03
N LEU A 27 -12.09 4.98 11.72
CA LEU A 27 -13.21 5.63 11.04
C LEU A 27 -14.51 4.82 11.13
N ILE A 28 -14.40 3.50 11.22
CA ILE A 28 -15.53 2.56 11.30
C ILE A 28 -15.39 1.70 12.58
N PRO A 29 -15.75 2.24 13.76
CA PRO A 29 -15.57 1.55 15.04
C PRO A 29 -16.32 0.21 15.13
N GLU A 30 -17.38 0.02 14.36
CA GLU A 30 -18.14 -1.24 14.29
C GLU A 30 -17.26 -2.40 13.81
N ILE A 31 -16.43 -2.15 12.79
CA ILE A 31 -15.47 -3.15 12.29
C ILE A 31 -14.46 -3.48 13.39
N GLN A 32 -13.93 -2.47 14.08
CA GLN A 32 -12.99 -2.66 15.18
C GLN A 32 -13.59 -3.49 16.32
N PHE A 33 -14.86 -3.26 16.65
CA PHE A 33 -15.56 -4.03 17.68
C PHE A 33 -15.69 -5.51 17.29
N ILE A 34 -16.04 -5.81 16.03
CA ILE A 34 -16.19 -7.18 15.53
C ILE A 34 -14.88 -7.97 15.65
N ILE A 35 -13.74 -7.36 15.29
CA ILE A 35 -12.45 -8.05 15.27
C ILE A 35 -11.63 -7.87 16.55
N ASN A 36 -12.16 -7.19 17.58
CA ASN A 36 -11.41 -6.85 18.79
C ASN A 36 -10.65 -8.05 19.42
N PRO A 37 -11.24 -9.26 19.53
CA PRO A 37 -10.54 -10.43 20.06
C PRO A 37 -9.30 -10.84 19.26
N TYR A 38 -9.26 -10.50 17.97
CA TYR A 38 -8.21 -10.87 17.02
C TYR A 38 -7.36 -9.68 16.56
N LEU A 39 -7.65 -8.46 17.03
CA LEU A 39 -7.07 -7.23 16.53
C LEU A 39 -5.54 -7.22 16.62
N THR A 40 -4.99 -7.68 17.74
CA THR A 40 -3.53 -7.80 17.93
C THR A 40 -2.93 -8.78 16.92
N PHE A 41 -3.57 -9.93 16.72
CA PHE A 41 -3.08 -10.95 15.78
C PHE A 41 -3.14 -10.46 14.33
N ILE A 42 -4.23 -9.78 13.93
CA ILE A 42 -4.38 -9.19 12.60
C ILE A 42 -3.31 -8.11 12.38
N THR A 43 -3.15 -7.20 13.35
CA THR A 43 -2.16 -6.10 13.25
C THR A 43 -0.73 -6.63 13.14
N VAL A 44 -0.36 -7.60 13.98
CA VAL A 44 0.95 -8.25 13.94
C VAL A 44 1.18 -8.96 12.61
N SER A 45 0.17 -9.68 12.10
CA SER A 45 0.24 -10.35 10.80
C SER A 45 0.46 -9.34 9.66
N VAL A 46 -0.23 -8.21 9.68
CA VAL A 46 -0.03 -7.11 8.71
C VAL A 46 1.38 -6.53 8.82
N VAL A 47 1.86 -6.20 10.03
CA VAL A 47 3.22 -5.67 10.23
C VAL A 47 4.28 -6.64 9.71
N ILE A 48 4.16 -7.93 10.05
CA ILE A 48 5.10 -8.95 9.64
C ILE A 48 5.11 -9.10 8.11
N SER A 49 3.93 -9.23 7.51
CA SER A 49 3.79 -9.53 6.08
C SER A 49 4.06 -8.34 5.14
N THR A 50 3.84 -7.12 5.60
CA THR A 50 3.97 -5.89 4.79
C THR A 50 5.26 -5.11 5.08
N ILE A 51 5.83 -5.23 6.28
CA ILE A 51 7.04 -4.49 6.68
C ILE A 51 8.22 -5.42 6.89
N ILE A 52 8.13 -6.35 7.86
CA ILE A 52 9.30 -7.10 8.32
C ILE A 52 9.81 -8.05 7.22
N PHE A 53 8.94 -8.89 6.67
CA PHE A 53 9.35 -9.83 5.63
C PHE A 53 9.79 -9.15 4.33
N PRO A 54 9.06 -8.16 3.78
CA PRO A 54 9.53 -7.42 2.61
C PRO A 54 10.91 -6.77 2.80
N LEU A 55 11.19 -6.18 3.97
CA LEU A 55 12.52 -5.62 4.26
C LEU A 55 13.60 -6.70 4.26
N ILE A 56 13.38 -7.81 4.97
CA ILE A 56 14.33 -8.93 5.01
C ILE A 56 14.58 -9.45 3.59
N LEU A 57 13.52 -9.63 2.80
CA LEU A 57 13.62 -10.09 1.41
C LEU A 57 14.48 -9.13 0.58
N ILE A 58 14.20 -7.83 0.59
CA ILE A 58 14.99 -6.86 -0.20
C ILE A 58 16.47 -6.86 0.25
N LEU A 59 16.75 -6.94 1.55
CA LEU A 59 18.13 -7.04 2.06
C LEU A 59 18.85 -8.31 1.57
N ILE A 60 18.14 -9.45 1.49
CA ILE A 60 18.68 -10.68 0.89
C ILE A 60 18.98 -10.46 -0.60
N PHE A 61 18.08 -9.84 -1.36
CA PHE A 61 18.31 -9.52 -2.78
C PHE A 61 19.54 -8.61 -2.99
N ILE A 62 19.75 -7.65 -2.10
CA ILE A 62 20.94 -6.79 -2.11
C ILE A 62 22.21 -7.62 -1.85
N LYS A 63 22.19 -8.47 -0.81
CA LYS A 63 23.33 -9.33 -0.48
C LYS A 63 23.69 -10.32 -1.60
N MET A 64 22.69 -10.77 -2.36
CA MET A 64 22.87 -11.63 -3.53
C MET A 64 23.33 -10.88 -4.79
N GLY A 65 23.49 -9.55 -4.73
CA GLY A 65 23.88 -8.73 -5.89
C GLY A 65 22.78 -8.58 -6.96
N ARG A 66 21.54 -8.97 -6.66
CA ARG A 66 20.40 -8.88 -7.60
C ARG A 66 19.74 -7.49 -7.62
N VAL A 67 19.91 -6.73 -6.54
CA VAL A 67 19.40 -5.37 -6.37
C VAL A 67 20.52 -4.49 -5.83
N LYS A 68 20.71 -3.30 -6.39
CA LYS A 68 21.82 -2.41 -5.97
C LYS A 68 21.57 -1.64 -4.67
N SER A 69 20.32 -1.30 -4.37
CA SER A 69 19.94 -0.46 -3.23
C SER A 69 18.47 -0.68 -2.83
N LEU A 70 18.09 -0.25 -1.64
CA LEU A 70 16.69 -0.30 -1.17
C LEU A 70 15.73 0.49 -2.08
N GLU A 71 16.20 1.59 -2.66
CA GLU A 71 15.40 2.44 -3.57
C GLU A 71 15.18 1.80 -4.95
N MET A 72 15.96 0.77 -5.29
CA MET A 72 15.87 0.01 -6.54
C MET A 72 15.81 0.93 -7.76
N ASP A 73 16.79 1.81 -7.97
CA ASP A 73 16.71 2.84 -9.01
C ASP A 73 16.47 2.31 -10.43
N ASN A 74 16.99 1.11 -10.71
CA ASN A 74 16.77 0.39 -11.95
C ASN A 74 15.47 -0.43 -11.88
N TYR A 75 14.48 -0.08 -12.69
CA TYR A 75 13.19 -0.78 -12.69
C TYR A 75 13.31 -2.26 -13.03
N LYS A 76 14.30 -2.66 -13.86
CA LYS A 76 14.51 -4.06 -14.25
C LYS A 76 14.83 -4.98 -13.07
N GLU A 77 15.33 -4.42 -11.98
CA GLU A 77 15.65 -5.14 -10.74
C GLU A 77 14.45 -5.25 -9.80
N ARG A 78 13.35 -4.51 -10.03
CA ARG A 78 12.21 -4.39 -9.10
C ARG A 78 11.23 -5.54 -9.17
N SER A 79 10.99 -6.10 -10.37
CA SER A 79 9.89 -7.06 -10.57
C SER A 79 10.00 -8.27 -9.63
N SER A 80 11.21 -8.84 -9.49
CA SER A 80 11.44 -9.98 -8.61
C SER A 80 11.24 -9.64 -7.12
N PRO A 81 11.90 -8.64 -6.51
CA PRO A 81 11.59 -8.23 -5.14
C PRO A 81 10.10 -7.99 -4.87
N LEU A 82 9.40 -7.32 -5.80
CA LEU A 82 7.98 -7.01 -5.64
C LEU A 82 7.08 -8.25 -5.71
N ILE A 83 7.40 -9.26 -6.53
CA ILE A 83 6.60 -10.50 -6.54
C ILE A 83 6.74 -11.25 -5.20
N TYR A 84 7.93 -11.25 -4.59
CA TYR A 84 8.14 -11.84 -3.28
C TYR A 84 7.47 -11.03 -2.16
N CYS A 85 7.43 -9.71 -2.27
CA CYS A 85 6.63 -8.87 -1.37
C CYS A 85 5.13 -9.22 -1.47
N SER A 86 4.62 -9.36 -2.69
CA SER A 86 3.23 -9.79 -2.92
C SER A 86 2.94 -11.17 -2.32
N LEU A 87 3.86 -12.12 -2.48
CA LEU A 87 3.72 -13.46 -1.90
C LEU A 87 3.73 -13.42 -0.37
N SER A 88 4.61 -12.60 0.23
CA SER A 88 4.63 -12.36 1.68
C SER A 88 3.30 -11.82 2.19
N MET A 89 2.74 -10.82 1.50
CA MET A 89 1.43 -10.26 1.84
C MET A 89 0.31 -11.29 1.68
N PHE A 90 0.35 -12.09 0.62
CA PHE A 90 -0.62 -13.18 0.41
C PHE A 90 -0.57 -14.23 1.53
N ILE A 91 0.63 -14.66 1.93
CA ILE A 91 0.81 -15.58 3.07
C ILE A 91 0.27 -14.94 4.36
N GLY A 92 0.58 -13.66 4.62
CA GLY A 92 0.04 -12.92 5.75
C GLY A 92 -1.49 -12.87 5.75
N TYR A 93 -2.09 -12.63 4.58
CA TYR A 93 -3.53 -12.66 4.39
C TYR A 93 -4.13 -14.04 4.72
N GLN A 94 -3.50 -15.14 4.30
CA GLN A 94 -3.99 -16.49 4.64
C GLN A 94 -4.02 -16.75 6.16
N PHE A 95 -3.09 -16.18 6.93
CA PHE A 95 -3.12 -16.29 8.39
C PHE A 95 -4.31 -15.57 9.03
N VAL A 96 -4.80 -14.49 8.41
CA VAL A 96 -5.87 -13.66 8.98
C VAL A 96 -7.25 -13.90 8.36
N ASP A 97 -7.34 -14.59 7.22
CA ASP A 97 -8.59 -14.72 6.44
C ASP A 97 -9.77 -15.23 7.27
N ALA A 98 -9.55 -16.26 8.09
CA ALA A 98 -10.59 -16.80 8.97
C ALA A 98 -11.15 -15.77 9.97
N PHE A 99 -10.30 -14.88 10.47
CA PHE A 99 -10.67 -13.83 11.44
C PHE A 99 -11.31 -12.61 10.77
N LEU A 100 -11.11 -12.43 9.46
CA LEU A 100 -11.70 -11.35 8.67
C LEU A 100 -13.04 -11.73 8.03
N THR A 101 -13.55 -12.94 8.29
CA THR A 101 -14.80 -13.47 7.71
C THR A 101 -15.99 -12.51 7.87
N PHE A 102 -16.10 -11.83 9.01
CA PHE A 102 -17.19 -10.89 9.31
C PHE A 102 -16.83 -9.42 9.02
N THR A 103 -15.68 -9.17 8.40
CA THR A 103 -15.20 -7.83 8.02
C THR A 103 -14.75 -7.83 6.56
N PRO A 104 -15.70 -7.93 5.60
CA PRO A 104 -15.40 -8.03 4.17
C PRO A 104 -14.58 -6.84 3.67
N ILE A 105 -14.74 -5.65 4.27
CA ILE A 105 -13.97 -4.46 3.94
C ILE A 105 -12.48 -4.63 4.23
N LEU A 106 -12.11 -5.11 5.41
CA LEU A 106 -10.69 -5.34 5.75
C LEU A 106 -10.09 -6.45 4.87
N LYS A 107 -10.93 -7.44 4.53
CA LYS A 107 -10.57 -8.49 3.57
C LYS A 107 -10.28 -7.90 2.19
N ALA A 108 -11.16 -7.01 1.72
CA ALA A 108 -11.04 -6.31 0.45
C ALA A 108 -9.80 -5.39 0.43
N GLU A 109 -9.53 -4.65 1.51
CA GLU A 109 -8.33 -3.79 1.61
C GLU A 109 -7.05 -4.61 1.50
N PHE A 110 -6.98 -5.74 2.21
CA PHE A 110 -5.77 -6.57 2.19
C PHE A 110 -5.55 -7.21 0.82
N LEU A 111 -6.62 -7.69 0.18
CA LEU A 111 -6.57 -8.23 -1.19
C LEU A 111 -6.24 -7.15 -2.22
N GLY A 112 -6.82 -5.96 -2.10
CA GLY A 112 -6.54 -4.82 -2.96
C GLY A 112 -5.06 -4.43 -2.91
N ALA A 113 -4.47 -4.36 -1.72
CA ALA A 113 -3.04 -4.12 -1.54
C ALA A 113 -2.16 -5.21 -2.19
N ILE A 114 -2.55 -6.49 -2.11
CA ILE A 114 -1.88 -7.61 -2.79
C ILE A 114 -1.96 -7.46 -4.32
N ILE A 115 -3.12 -7.08 -4.85
CA ILE A 115 -3.33 -6.85 -6.29
C ILE A 115 -2.49 -5.65 -6.75
N ILE A 116 -2.48 -4.55 -6.00
CA ILE A 116 -1.68 -3.36 -6.30
C ILE A 116 -0.20 -3.71 -6.42
N ILE A 117 0.38 -4.43 -5.45
CA ILE A 117 1.80 -4.78 -5.48
C ILE A 117 2.12 -5.82 -6.58
N SER A 118 1.19 -6.73 -6.88
CA SER A 118 1.28 -7.66 -8.02
C SER A 118 1.32 -6.92 -9.36
N VAL A 119 0.40 -5.98 -9.56
CA VAL A 119 0.35 -5.12 -10.76
C VAL A 119 1.62 -4.27 -10.85
N ALA A 120 2.09 -3.72 -9.73
CA ALA A 120 3.35 -2.99 -9.67
C ALA A 120 4.55 -3.84 -10.09
N SER A 121 4.63 -5.10 -9.64
CA SER A 121 5.67 -6.05 -10.06
C SER A 121 5.63 -6.31 -11.57
N PHE A 122 4.44 -6.46 -12.14
CA PHE A 122 4.26 -6.68 -13.58
C PHE A 122 4.69 -5.45 -14.40
N ILE A 123 4.18 -4.27 -14.07
CA ILE A 123 4.52 -3.01 -14.78
C ILE A 123 6.02 -2.72 -14.66
N SER A 124 6.62 -3.01 -13.50
CA SER A 124 8.05 -2.82 -13.25
C SER A 124 8.96 -3.70 -14.11
N LYS A 125 8.44 -4.64 -14.91
CA LYS A 125 9.24 -5.33 -15.95
C LYS A 125 9.57 -4.40 -17.13
N PHE A 126 8.71 -3.42 -17.39
CA PHE A 126 8.77 -2.58 -18.59
C PHE A 126 8.99 -1.09 -18.26
N TRP A 127 8.55 -0.63 -17.08
CA TRP A 127 8.54 0.79 -16.76
C TRP A 127 8.63 1.10 -15.26
N LYS A 128 9.32 2.20 -14.90
CA LYS A 128 9.58 2.61 -13.51
C LYS A 128 8.36 3.29 -12.86
N ILE A 129 7.27 2.57 -12.67
CA ILE A 129 6.08 3.08 -11.97
C ILE A 129 6.40 3.51 -10.52
N SER A 130 5.70 4.54 -10.02
CA SER A 130 5.90 5.03 -8.66
C SER A 130 5.16 4.18 -7.63
N LEU A 131 5.90 3.41 -6.83
CA LEU A 131 5.35 2.61 -5.73
C LEU A 131 4.74 3.49 -4.62
N HIS A 132 5.31 4.68 -4.39
CA HIS A 132 4.77 5.66 -3.44
C HIS A 132 3.38 6.12 -3.86
N MET A 133 3.20 6.41 -5.15
CA MET A 133 1.91 6.86 -5.66
C MET A 133 0.88 5.73 -5.74
N LEU A 134 1.30 4.49 -6.07
CA LEU A 134 0.44 3.32 -5.97
C LEU A 134 -0.10 3.13 -4.55
N ALA A 135 0.77 3.25 -3.55
CA ALA A 135 0.41 2.98 -2.17
C ALA A 135 -0.53 4.05 -1.57
N ILE A 136 -0.23 5.35 -1.76
CA ILE A 136 -1.16 6.41 -1.32
C ILE A 136 -2.42 6.47 -2.18
N GLY A 137 -2.34 6.06 -3.45
CA GLY A 137 -3.49 5.86 -4.32
C GLY A 137 -4.41 4.77 -3.76
N GLY A 138 -3.85 3.63 -3.34
CA GLY A 138 -4.59 2.58 -2.65
C GLY A 138 -5.32 3.11 -1.42
N LEU A 139 -4.60 3.75 -0.48
CA LEU A 139 -5.23 4.40 0.68
C LEU A 139 -6.37 5.36 0.28
N THR A 140 -6.17 6.17 -0.76
CA THR A 140 -7.20 7.09 -1.24
C THR A 140 -8.41 6.35 -1.81
N GLY A 141 -8.19 5.29 -2.59
CA GLY A 141 -9.25 4.42 -3.10
C GLY A 141 -10.03 3.76 -1.97
N ALA A 142 -9.36 3.33 -0.90
CA ALA A 142 -10.00 2.78 0.28
C ALA A 142 -10.94 3.79 0.94
N LEU A 143 -10.46 5.01 1.20
CA LEU A 143 -11.25 6.08 1.80
C LEU A 143 -12.45 6.50 0.93
N ILE A 144 -12.29 6.50 -0.40
CA ILE A 144 -13.40 6.75 -1.32
C ILE A 144 -14.44 5.63 -1.22
N GLY A 145 -14.02 4.36 -1.21
CA GLY A 145 -14.92 3.21 -1.05
C GLY A 145 -15.68 3.26 0.27
N LEU A 146 -14.98 3.51 1.37
CA LEU A 146 -15.59 3.70 2.69
C LEU A 146 -16.58 4.88 2.71
N HIS A 147 -16.23 5.99 2.06
CA HIS A 147 -17.15 7.12 1.94
C HIS A 147 -18.44 6.75 1.22
N PHE A 148 -18.36 5.96 0.14
CA PHE A 148 -19.55 5.48 -0.56
C PHE A 148 -20.41 4.52 0.27
N LEU A 149 -19.77 3.65 1.05
CA LEU A 149 -20.47 2.65 1.86
C LEU A 149 -21.06 3.21 3.16
N TYR A 150 -20.36 4.14 3.82
CA TYR A 150 -20.71 4.63 5.17
C TYR A 150 -21.08 6.12 5.23
N GLY A 151 -20.75 6.91 4.21
CA GLY A 151 -20.95 8.36 4.22
C GLY A 151 -19.97 9.11 5.14
N GLY A 152 -20.06 10.44 5.20
CA GLY A 152 -19.35 11.27 6.19
C GLY A 152 -17.81 11.41 6.08
N LEU A 153 -17.14 10.60 5.25
CA LEU A 153 -15.68 10.56 5.14
C LEU A 153 -15.03 11.49 4.08
N SER A 154 -15.79 12.42 3.49
CA SER A 154 -15.29 13.30 2.40
C SER A 154 -14.06 14.12 2.81
N SER A 155 -13.99 14.58 4.06
CA SER A 155 -12.83 15.32 4.58
C SER A 155 -11.55 14.49 4.57
N PHE A 156 -11.63 13.19 4.90
CA PHE A 156 -10.49 12.28 4.87
C PHE A 156 -10.02 12.00 3.44
N VAL A 157 -10.96 11.85 2.50
CA VAL A 157 -10.64 11.71 1.07
C VAL A 157 -9.88 12.94 0.56
N ILE A 158 -10.34 14.15 0.87
CA ILE A 158 -9.68 15.40 0.48
C ILE A 158 -8.25 15.46 1.05
N VAL A 159 -8.08 15.13 2.33
CA VAL A 159 -6.75 15.09 2.97
C VAL A 159 -5.83 14.08 2.27
N ALA A 160 -6.32 12.87 1.97
CA ALA A 160 -5.53 11.85 1.28
C ALA A 160 -5.08 12.31 -0.12
N ILE A 161 -5.95 12.97 -0.89
CA ILE A 161 -5.60 13.53 -2.21
C ILE A 161 -4.54 14.63 -2.07
N LEU A 162 -4.67 15.53 -1.09
CA LEU A 162 -3.68 16.58 -0.84
C LEU A 162 -2.32 15.98 -0.45
N LEU A 163 -2.30 14.98 0.43
CA LEU A 163 -1.08 14.26 0.80
C LEU A 163 -0.46 13.53 -0.40
N ALA A 164 -1.27 12.95 -1.29
CA ALA A 164 -0.81 12.35 -2.53
C ALA A 164 -0.15 13.39 -3.45
N GLY A 165 -0.72 14.60 -3.56
CA GLY A 165 -0.11 15.70 -4.31
C GLY A 165 1.24 16.11 -3.74
N VAL A 166 1.32 16.30 -2.41
CA VAL A 166 2.58 16.64 -1.72
C VAL A 166 3.63 15.54 -1.88
N LEU A 167 3.22 14.27 -1.76
CA LEU A 167 4.10 13.13 -1.98
C LEU A 167 4.59 13.04 -3.43
N GLY A 168 3.71 13.27 -4.41
CA GLY A 168 4.07 13.29 -5.83
C GLY A 168 5.11 14.36 -6.14
N ILE A 169 4.91 15.59 -5.65
CA ILE A 169 5.86 16.69 -5.79
C ILE A 169 7.20 16.33 -5.14
N SER A 170 7.18 15.73 -3.94
CA SER A 170 8.40 15.24 -3.30
C SER A 170 9.17 14.25 -4.19
N ARG A 171 8.46 13.35 -4.89
CA ARG A 171 9.08 12.34 -5.76
C ARG A 171 9.69 12.93 -7.02
N ILE A 172 9.12 14.01 -7.55
CA ILE A 172 9.71 14.78 -8.65
C ILE A 172 10.96 15.54 -8.16
N ASN A 173 10.87 16.21 -7.01
CA ASN A 173 11.96 17.02 -6.47
C ASN A 173 13.21 16.20 -6.10
N GLU A 174 13.04 14.91 -5.83
CA GLU A 174 14.15 13.98 -5.62
C GLU A 174 14.66 13.33 -6.91
N ASN A 175 14.13 13.73 -8.07
CA ASN A 175 14.41 13.15 -9.38
C ASN A 175 14.17 11.62 -9.42
N ALA A 176 13.31 11.11 -8.53
CA ALA A 176 13.02 9.68 -8.45
C ALA A 176 12.07 9.24 -9.56
N HIS A 177 11.13 10.11 -9.92
CA HIS A 177 10.04 9.84 -10.87
C HIS A 177 9.64 11.08 -11.69
N ASN A 178 9.07 10.83 -12.87
CA ASN A 178 8.42 11.86 -13.68
C ASN A 178 6.89 11.91 -13.45
N TYR A 179 6.22 12.93 -14.01
CA TYR A 179 4.78 13.14 -13.87
C TYR A 179 3.94 11.93 -14.30
N SER A 180 4.25 11.32 -15.45
CA SER A 180 3.49 10.14 -15.93
C SER A 180 3.57 8.99 -14.94
N GLN A 181 4.76 8.69 -14.40
CA GLN A 181 4.94 7.62 -13.40
C GLN A 181 4.16 7.87 -12.11
N ILE A 182 3.99 9.14 -11.75
CA ILE A 182 3.25 9.57 -10.56
C ILE A 182 1.76 9.44 -10.77
N TYR A 183 1.22 10.05 -11.84
CA TYR A 183 -0.21 9.99 -12.13
C TYR A 183 -0.69 8.57 -12.41
N THR A 184 0.05 7.79 -13.20
CA THR A 184 -0.29 6.39 -13.45
C THR A 184 -0.24 5.56 -12.17
N GLY A 185 0.77 5.75 -11.33
CA GLY A 185 0.85 5.06 -10.03
C GLY A 185 -0.36 5.37 -9.15
N PHE A 186 -0.70 6.65 -8.99
CA PHE A 186 -1.83 7.08 -8.18
C PHE A 186 -3.16 6.53 -8.68
N LEU A 187 -3.46 6.71 -9.97
CA LEU A 187 -4.73 6.30 -10.55
C LEU A 187 -4.92 4.79 -10.52
N ILE A 188 -3.87 4.00 -10.77
CA ILE A 188 -3.94 2.54 -10.65
C ILE A 188 -4.22 2.13 -9.20
N GLY A 189 -3.53 2.73 -8.22
CA GLY A 189 -3.75 2.45 -6.82
C GLY A 189 -5.19 2.74 -6.39
N VAL A 190 -5.70 3.94 -6.72
CA VAL A 190 -7.08 4.34 -6.44
C VAL A 190 -8.06 3.36 -7.07
N SER A 191 -7.87 3.04 -8.35
CA SER A 191 -8.83 2.23 -9.11
C SER A 191 -8.92 0.80 -8.59
N ILE A 192 -7.78 0.17 -8.29
CA ILE A 192 -7.75 -1.21 -7.79
C ILE A 192 -8.39 -1.27 -6.41
N GLU A 193 -7.99 -0.41 -5.49
CA GLU A 193 -8.50 -0.48 -4.11
C GLU A 193 -9.99 -0.16 -4.06
N LEU A 194 -10.41 0.91 -4.75
CA LEU A 194 -11.82 1.30 -4.82
C LEU A 194 -12.67 0.18 -5.42
N ALA A 195 -12.23 -0.41 -6.53
CA ALA A 195 -12.94 -1.53 -7.15
C ALA A 195 -12.99 -2.73 -6.20
N THR A 196 -11.90 -3.04 -5.49
CA THR A 196 -11.87 -4.18 -4.58
C THR A 196 -12.84 -3.98 -3.42
N ILE A 197 -12.93 -2.78 -2.83
CA ILE A 197 -13.89 -2.47 -1.76
C ILE A 197 -15.34 -2.49 -2.24
N LEU A 198 -15.62 -1.99 -3.45
CA LEU A 198 -17.01 -1.90 -3.94
C LEU A 198 -17.54 -3.23 -4.51
N LEU A 199 -16.66 -4.17 -4.86
CA LEU A 199 -17.05 -5.46 -5.46
C LEU A 199 -17.08 -6.62 -4.46
N PHE A 200 -16.51 -6.46 -3.27
CA PHE A 200 -16.55 -7.42 -2.17
C PHE A 200 -17.62 -7.07 -1.15
#